data_AF-A0A0M0W8D9-F1
#
_entry.id   AF-A0A0M0W8D9-F1
#
_cell.length_a   1.000
_cell.length_b   1.000
_cell.length_c   1.000
_cell.angle_alpha   90.00
_cell.angle_beta   90.00
_cell.angle_gamma   90.00
#
_symmetry.space_group_name_H-M   'P 1'
#
loop_
_entity.id
_entity.type
_entity.pdbx_description
1 polymer ?
#
loop_
_entity_poly.entity_id
_entity_poly.type
_entity_poly.pdbx_seq_one_letter_code
_entity_poly.pdbx_strand_id
1 'polypeptide(L)'
;MKKLIGIVISIMFLIIFIGFFWIKTLVSSDPLEIVYSYEDRWGISMPLPNKVTELWTEPFAARGDGTWVKCLDFTNQNTSFTQYMIKVTETNQKEARQYVSKFISNSINSYSEDYKVKIQNVFQDININVDIGDYYYYNSKNRGEDYFICLYKVNEQVVYTFEWHQ
;
A
#
# COMPACT_ATOMS: atom_id res chain seq x y z
N MET A 1 -35.69 -8.30 -38.87
CA MET A 1 -35.65 -7.25 -37.82
C MET A 1 -35.38 -7.80 -36.41
N LYS A 2 -36.21 -8.72 -35.86
CA LYS A 2 -36.00 -9.26 -34.49
C LYS A 2 -34.62 -9.91 -34.23
N LYS A 3 -34.07 -10.64 -35.22
CA LYS A 3 -32.73 -11.26 -35.13
C LYS A 3 -31.59 -10.22 -35.10
N LEU A 4 -31.76 -9.09 -35.79
CA LEU A 4 -30.73 -8.03 -35.83
C LEU A 4 -30.66 -7.28 -34.48
N ILE A 5 -31.82 -7.04 -33.86
CA ILE A 5 -31.93 -6.39 -32.56
C ILE A 5 -31.29 -7.25 -31.45
N GLY A 6 -31.50 -8.57 -31.49
CA GLY A 6 -30.87 -9.49 -30.53
C GLY A 6 -29.34 -9.50 -30.59
N ILE A 7 -28.75 -9.44 -31.80
CA ILE A 7 -27.30 -9.41 -31.99
C ILE A 7 -26.71 -8.10 -31.46
N VAL A 8 -27.36 -6.96 -31.72
CA VAL A 8 -26.90 -5.64 -31.23
C VAL A 8 -26.90 -5.57 -29.70
N ILE A 9 -27.93 -6.13 -29.05
CA ILE A 9 -28.02 -6.18 -27.58
C ILE A 9 -26.91 -7.06 -26.99
N SER A 10 -26.64 -8.24 -27.57
CA SER A 10 -25.55 -9.12 -27.11
C SER A 10 -24.17 -8.48 -27.28
N ILE A 11 -23.94 -7.72 -28.35
CA ILE A 11 -22.67 -7.00 -28.56
C ILE A 11 -22.52 -5.85 -27.54
N MET A 12 -23.59 -5.11 -27.23
CA MET A 12 -23.54 -4.10 -26.18
C MET A 12 -23.21 -4.69 -24.80
N PHE A 13 -23.84 -5.80 -24.42
CA PHE A 13 -23.52 -6.48 -23.16
C PHE A 13 -22.08 -6.99 -23.14
N LEU A 14 -21.56 -7.50 -24.26
CA LEU A 14 -20.16 -7.92 -24.38
C LEU A 14 -19.20 -6.73 -24.23
N ILE A 15 -19.49 -5.57 -24.84
CA ILE A 15 -18.67 -4.35 -24.72
C ILE A 15 -18.70 -3.82 -23.29
N ILE A 16 -19.86 -3.83 -22.62
CA ILE A 16 -19.98 -3.45 -21.21
C ILE A 16 -19.20 -4.44 -20.34
N PHE A 17 -19.27 -5.73 -20.61
CA PHE A 17 -18.56 -6.76 -19.86
C PHE A 17 -17.04 -6.66 -20.03
N ILE A 18 -16.58 -6.40 -21.26
CA ILE A 18 -15.16 -6.14 -21.57
C ILE A 18 -14.72 -4.83 -20.89
N GLY A 19 -15.51 -3.75 -20.98
CA GLY A 19 -15.22 -2.48 -20.31
C GLY A 19 -15.13 -2.59 -18.79
N PHE A 20 -15.98 -3.40 -18.16
CA PHE A 20 -15.90 -3.72 -16.74
C PHE A 20 -14.66 -4.56 -16.39
N PHE A 21 -14.19 -5.41 -17.29
CA PHE A 21 -12.97 -6.20 -17.09
C PHE A 21 -11.70 -5.34 -17.14
N TRP A 22 -11.71 -4.27 -17.95
CA TRP A 22 -10.58 -3.32 -18.02
C TRP A 22 -10.53 -2.31 -16.87
N ILE A 23 -11.59 -2.15 -16.08
CA ILE A 23 -11.59 -1.27 -14.89
C ILE A 23 -10.86 -1.90 -13.69
N LYS A 24 -10.66 -3.22 -13.69
CA LYS A 24 -9.85 -3.88 -12.65
C LYS A 24 -8.38 -3.84 -13.03
N THR A 25 -7.65 -2.89 -12.44
CA THR A 25 -6.20 -2.88 -12.09
C THR A 25 -5.54 -1.50 -12.19
N LEU A 26 -6.27 -0.42 -11.90
CA LEU A 26 -5.63 0.86 -11.61
C LEU A 26 -5.32 0.93 -10.12
N VAL A 27 -4.26 0.25 -9.69
CA VAL A 27 -3.51 0.74 -8.53
C VAL A 27 -2.91 2.06 -9.02
N SER A 28 -3.55 3.15 -8.64
CA SER A 28 -3.12 4.47 -9.08
C SER A 28 -1.66 4.69 -8.70
N SER A 29 -0.87 5.09 -9.70
CA SER A 29 0.50 5.52 -9.50
C SER A 29 0.59 7.03 -9.31
N ASP A 30 -0.54 7.74 -9.34
CA ASP A 30 -0.58 9.18 -9.11
C ASP A 30 -0.34 9.49 -7.62
N PRO A 31 0.74 10.23 -7.28
CA PRO A 31 1.01 10.64 -5.91
C PRO A 31 -0.19 11.29 -5.20
N LEU A 32 -1.00 12.07 -5.92
CA LEU A 32 -2.16 12.77 -5.33
C LEU A 32 -3.25 11.80 -4.89
N GLU A 33 -3.60 10.85 -5.75
CA GLU A 33 -4.62 9.86 -5.44
C GLU A 33 -4.18 8.95 -4.27
N ILE A 34 -2.87 8.62 -4.22
CA ILE A 34 -2.29 7.82 -3.15
C ILE A 34 -2.42 8.52 -1.79
N VAL A 35 -1.99 9.79 -1.69
CA VAL A 35 -2.05 10.50 -0.39
C VAL A 35 -3.49 10.77 0.04
N TYR A 36 -4.40 11.08 -0.89
CA TYR A 36 -5.82 11.21 -0.56
C TYR A 36 -6.42 9.90 -0.08
N SER A 37 -6.05 8.80 -0.73
CA SER A 37 -6.44 7.47 -0.28
C SER A 37 -5.97 7.18 1.15
N TYR A 38 -4.76 7.60 1.53
CA TYR A 38 -4.27 7.41 2.89
C TYR A 38 -5.00 8.27 3.92
N GLU A 39 -5.38 9.49 3.57
CA GLU A 39 -6.18 10.34 4.44
C GLU A 39 -7.60 9.77 4.62
N ASP A 40 -8.28 9.41 3.53
CA ASP A 40 -9.64 8.87 3.55
C ASP A 40 -9.71 7.49 4.22
N ARG A 41 -8.84 6.57 3.82
CA ARG A 41 -8.88 5.18 4.30
C ARG A 41 -8.16 4.99 5.63
N TRP A 42 -7.14 5.75 5.94
CA TRP A 42 -6.31 5.50 7.12
C TRP A 42 -6.25 6.68 8.08
N GLY A 43 -6.73 7.87 7.70
CA GLY A 43 -6.77 9.03 8.59
C GLY A 43 -5.42 9.71 8.77
N ILE A 44 -4.46 9.47 7.88
CA ILE A 44 -3.16 10.16 7.88
C ILE A 44 -3.04 11.07 6.67
N SER A 45 -2.95 12.38 6.94
CA SER A 45 -2.72 13.37 5.89
C SER A 45 -1.21 13.50 5.64
N MET A 46 -0.83 13.42 4.36
CA MET A 46 0.56 13.56 3.91
C MET A 46 0.61 14.61 2.79
N PRO A 47 1.69 15.40 2.70
CA PRO A 47 1.93 16.22 1.52
C PRO A 47 2.17 15.32 0.29
N LEU A 48 2.13 15.93 -0.89
CA LEU A 48 2.47 15.25 -2.13
C LEU A 48 3.95 14.86 -2.15
N PRO A 49 4.31 13.57 -2.22
CA PRO A 49 5.71 13.18 -2.37
C PRO A 49 6.25 13.60 -3.74
N ASN A 50 7.58 13.79 -3.83
CA ASN A 50 8.27 14.05 -5.09
C ASN A 50 8.16 12.86 -6.04
N LYS A 51 8.14 11.65 -5.47
CA LYS A 51 8.09 10.39 -6.21
C LYS A 51 7.41 9.33 -5.37
N VAL A 52 6.61 8.50 -6.02
CA VAL A 52 6.14 7.24 -5.45
C VAL A 52 6.76 6.09 -6.23
N THR A 53 7.35 5.14 -5.51
CA THR A 53 7.88 3.90 -6.07
C THR A 53 7.08 2.75 -5.48
N GLU A 54 6.45 1.95 -6.32
CA GLU A 54 5.81 0.71 -5.90
C GLU A 54 6.88 -0.37 -5.75
N LEU A 55 7.03 -0.89 -4.53
CA LEU A 55 8.02 -1.91 -4.19
C LEU A 55 7.41 -3.30 -4.27
N TRP A 56 6.15 -3.43 -3.85
CA TRP A 56 5.38 -4.65 -3.95
C TRP A 56 3.90 -4.33 -4.12
N THR A 57 3.22 -5.12 -4.94
CA THR A 57 1.77 -5.16 -5.00
C THR A 57 1.37 -6.59 -5.32
N GLU A 58 0.40 -7.10 -4.58
CA GLU A 58 -0.12 -8.44 -4.82
C GLU A 58 -0.71 -8.53 -6.24
N PRO A 59 -0.21 -9.46 -7.08
CA PRO A 59 -0.62 -9.54 -8.48
C PRO A 59 -2.06 -10.04 -8.68
N PHE A 60 -2.65 -10.69 -7.67
CA PHE A 60 -4.00 -11.25 -7.74
C PHE A 60 -4.88 -10.84 -6.56
N ALA A 61 -4.85 -9.55 -6.20
CA ALA A 61 -5.79 -8.97 -5.23
C ALA A 61 -7.24 -9.29 -5.63
N ALA A 62 -7.87 -10.22 -4.92
CA ALA A 62 -9.23 -10.66 -5.17
C ALA A 62 -10.15 -10.05 -4.11
N ARG A 63 -11.30 -9.51 -4.54
CA ARG A 63 -12.37 -8.98 -3.66
C ARG A 63 -11.99 -7.80 -2.74
N GLY A 64 -10.79 -7.23 -2.87
CA GLY A 64 -10.34 -6.09 -2.07
C GLY A 64 -9.14 -6.44 -1.20
N ASP A 65 -8.95 -7.73 -0.96
CA ASP A 65 -7.82 -8.31 -0.24
C ASP A 65 -6.54 -8.06 -1.03
N GLY A 66 -5.46 -7.78 -0.31
CA GLY A 66 -4.16 -7.63 -0.92
C GLY A 66 -3.10 -7.06 0.00
N THR A 67 -1.90 -7.01 -0.55
CA THR A 67 -0.71 -6.45 0.11
C THR A 67 -0.05 -5.44 -0.80
N TRP A 68 0.22 -4.23 -0.29
CA TRP A 68 0.93 -3.17 -1.00
C TRP A 68 2.08 -2.63 -0.17
N VAL A 69 3.23 -2.43 -0.82
CA VAL A 69 4.40 -1.76 -0.26
C VAL A 69 4.84 -0.66 -1.21
N LYS A 70 4.91 0.56 -0.72
CA LYS A 70 5.34 1.72 -1.51
C LYS A 70 6.41 2.52 -0.74
N CYS A 71 7.28 3.18 -1.49
CA CYS A 71 8.25 4.15 -1.00
C CYS A 71 7.90 5.52 -1.56
N LEU A 72 7.64 6.47 -0.65
CA LEU A 72 7.26 7.84 -0.95
C LEU A 72 8.45 8.75 -0.63
N ASP A 73 9.01 9.38 -1.65
CA ASP A 73 10.16 10.26 -1.54
C ASP A 73 9.72 11.70 -1.24
N PHE A 74 10.23 12.28 -0.15
CA PHE A 74 9.98 13.65 0.28
C PHE A 74 11.24 14.51 0.26
N THR A 75 12.25 14.13 -0.54
CA THR A 75 13.52 14.84 -0.60
C THR A 75 13.29 16.32 -0.93
N ASN A 76 13.89 17.20 -0.13
CA ASN A 76 13.74 18.66 -0.22
C ASN A 76 12.33 19.21 0.08
N GLN A 77 11.46 18.45 0.74
CA GLN A 77 10.15 18.93 1.20
C GLN A 77 10.09 19.19 2.70
N ASN A 78 9.14 20.03 3.11
CA ASN A 78 8.82 20.23 4.52
C ASN A 78 8.07 19.00 5.07
N THR A 79 8.58 18.41 6.15
CA THR A 79 8.07 17.17 6.74
C THR A 79 6.94 17.43 7.74
N SER A 80 6.01 18.33 7.42
CA SER A 80 4.94 18.74 8.35
C SER A 80 4.00 17.59 8.76
N PHE A 81 3.99 16.50 8.00
CA PHE A 81 3.19 15.30 8.28
C PHE A 81 3.66 14.51 9.51
N THR A 82 4.87 14.75 10.04
CA THR A 82 5.35 14.06 11.24
C THR A 82 4.47 14.34 12.47
N GLN A 83 3.65 15.40 12.45
CA GLN A 83 2.67 15.69 13.51
C GLN A 83 1.57 14.61 13.63
N TYR A 84 1.32 13.86 12.56
CA TYR A 84 0.36 12.76 12.54
C TYR A 84 1.02 11.41 12.90
N MET A 85 2.33 11.40 13.15
CA MET A 85 3.11 10.19 13.39
C MET A 85 3.73 10.20 14.79
N ILE A 86 4.06 9.02 15.29
CA ILE A 86 4.72 8.83 16.57
C ILE A 86 6.22 8.76 16.34
N LYS A 87 7.00 9.62 17.00
CA LYS A 87 8.46 9.51 16.97
C LYS A 87 8.90 8.22 17.66
N VAL A 88 9.79 7.48 17.01
CA VAL A 88 10.40 6.28 17.57
C VAL A 88 11.41 6.68 18.65
N THR A 89 11.18 6.16 19.84
CA THR A 89 12.01 6.31 21.03
C THR A 89 12.38 4.92 21.58
N GLU A 90 13.26 4.86 22.57
CA GLU A 90 13.60 3.61 23.24
C GLU A 90 12.38 2.87 23.82
N THR A 91 11.35 3.61 24.24
CA THR A 91 10.16 3.03 24.89
C THR A 91 9.19 2.38 23.92
N ASN A 92 9.09 2.87 22.68
CA ASN A 92 8.13 2.39 21.68
C ASN A 92 8.77 1.67 20.48
N GLN A 93 10.11 1.67 20.36
CA GLN A 93 10.80 1.04 19.23
C GLN A 93 10.41 -0.43 19.04
N LYS A 94 10.25 -1.17 20.14
CA LYS A 94 9.84 -2.57 20.07
C LYS A 94 8.47 -2.74 19.42
N GLU A 95 7.51 -1.89 19.77
CA GLU A 95 6.15 -1.92 19.20
C GLU A 95 6.18 -1.56 17.71
N ALA A 96 6.86 -0.46 17.35
CA ALA A 96 7.01 -0.05 15.96
C ALA A 96 7.65 -1.15 15.09
N ARG A 97 8.69 -1.83 15.61
CA ARG A 97 9.30 -3.00 14.95
C ARG A 97 8.32 -4.15 14.80
N GLN A 98 7.52 -4.43 15.83
CA GLN A 98 6.53 -5.52 15.78
C GLN A 98 5.50 -5.30 14.68
N TYR A 99 5.03 -4.08 14.44
CA TYR A 99 4.10 -3.81 13.34
C TYR A 99 4.72 -4.15 11.97
N VAL A 100 5.93 -3.66 11.70
CA VAL A 100 6.63 -3.91 10.43
C VAL A 100 6.97 -5.40 10.30
N SER A 101 7.50 -6.04 11.34
CA SER A 101 7.83 -7.47 11.31
C SER A 101 6.59 -8.35 11.13
N LYS A 102 5.46 -7.99 11.75
CA LYS A 102 4.18 -8.69 11.55
C LYS A 102 3.73 -8.59 10.09
N PHE A 103 3.79 -7.39 9.50
CA PHE A 103 3.45 -7.21 8.08
C PHE A 103 4.34 -8.06 7.18
N ILE A 104 5.66 -8.01 7.36
CA ILE A 104 6.62 -8.79 6.57
C ILE A 104 6.33 -10.28 6.69
N SER A 105 6.14 -10.77 7.92
CA SER A 105 5.83 -12.19 8.19
C SER A 105 4.51 -12.62 7.52
N ASN A 106 3.45 -11.84 7.69
CA ASN A 106 2.15 -12.10 7.09
C ASN A 106 2.27 -12.14 5.56
N SER A 107 2.96 -11.16 4.97
CA SER A 107 3.14 -11.07 3.54
C SER A 107 3.93 -12.27 2.99
N ILE A 108 5.02 -12.66 3.62
CA ILE A 108 5.82 -13.83 3.19
C ILE A 108 5.01 -15.13 3.33
N ASN A 109 4.23 -15.29 4.40
CA ASN A 109 3.55 -16.54 4.72
C ASN A 109 2.23 -16.75 3.97
N SER A 110 1.64 -15.69 3.41
CA SER A 110 0.39 -15.77 2.66
C SER A 110 0.54 -16.21 1.19
N TYR A 111 1.77 -16.28 0.67
CA TYR A 111 2.02 -16.57 -0.74
C TYR A 111 2.55 -17.97 -1.02
N SER A 112 2.31 -18.46 -2.24
CA SER A 112 3.02 -19.62 -2.79
C SER A 112 4.52 -19.38 -2.88
N GLU A 113 5.33 -20.45 -2.90
CA GLU A 113 6.80 -20.33 -2.87
C GLU A 113 7.39 -19.42 -3.95
N ASP A 114 6.85 -19.44 -5.18
CA ASP A 114 7.32 -18.55 -6.26
C ASP A 114 7.16 -17.05 -5.95
N TYR A 115 6.11 -16.66 -5.24
CA TYR A 115 5.86 -15.26 -4.84
C TYR A 115 6.54 -14.93 -3.52
N LYS A 116 6.68 -15.92 -2.63
CA LYS A 116 7.44 -15.80 -1.39
C LYS A 116 8.88 -15.37 -1.62
N VAL A 117 9.57 -15.99 -2.59
CA VAL A 117 10.95 -15.59 -2.94
C VAL A 117 10.99 -14.15 -3.45
N LYS A 118 10.04 -13.75 -4.29
CA LYS A 118 9.99 -12.38 -4.84
C LYS A 118 9.81 -11.34 -3.73
N ILE A 119 8.84 -11.54 -2.83
CA ILE A 119 8.58 -10.58 -1.76
C ILE A 119 9.70 -10.59 -0.70
N GLN A 120 10.32 -11.74 -0.44
CA GLN A 120 11.53 -11.81 0.38
C GLN A 120 12.66 -10.96 -0.19
N ASN A 121 12.91 -11.04 -1.49
CA ASN A 121 13.91 -10.22 -2.15
C ASN A 121 13.58 -8.72 -2.03
N VAL A 122 12.30 -8.33 -2.20
CA VAL A 122 11.88 -6.93 -1.98
C VAL A 122 12.25 -6.48 -0.57
N PHE A 123 11.92 -7.24 0.47
CA PHE A 123 12.23 -6.87 1.86
C PHE A 123 13.73 -6.89 2.18
N GLN A 124 14.51 -7.76 1.51
CA GLN A 124 15.97 -7.76 1.62
C GLN A 124 16.59 -6.53 0.96
N ASP A 125 16.13 -6.16 -0.24
CA ASP A 125 16.65 -5.04 -1.01
C ASP A 125 16.44 -3.70 -0.30
N ILE A 126 15.25 -3.51 0.30
CA ILE A 126 14.93 -2.27 1.02
C ILE A 126 15.45 -2.24 2.46
N ASN A 127 15.84 -3.40 3.02
CA ASN A 127 16.44 -3.55 4.35
C ASN A 127 15.81 -2.66 5.44
N ILE A 128 14.47 -2.72 5.56
CA ILE A 128 13.73 -1.86 6.49
C ILE A 128 14.09 -2.22 7.93
N ASN A 129 14.71 -1.26 8.61
CA ASN A 129 14.91 -1.28 10.06
C ASN A 129 14.21 -0.08 10.68
N VAL A 130 13.63 -0.27 11.87
CA VAL A 130 13.05 0.82 12.66
C VAL A 130 14.09 1.32 13.63
N ASP A 131 14.52 2.56 13.45
CA ASP A 131 15.58 3.20 14.22
C ASP A 131 15.02 4.28 15.14
N ILE A 132 15.74 4.54 16.25
CA ILE A 132 15.39 5.64 17.14
C ILE A 132 15.54 6.94 16.36
N GLY A 133 14.52 7.80 16.44
CA GLY A 133 14.46 9.06 15.70
C GLY A 133 13.61 9.01 14.44
N ASP A 134 13.30 7.82 13.91
CA ASP A 134 12.29 7.65 12.86
C ASP A 134 10.90 8.04 13.37
N TYR A 135 9.91 8.07 12.47
CA TYR A 135 8.52 8.24 12.84
C TYR A 135 7.69 7.10 12.28
N TYR A 136 6.74 6.58 13.06
CA TYR A 136 5.82 5.56 12.61
C TYR A 136 4.36 5.96 12.81
N TYR A 137 3.50 5.42 11.96
CA TYR A 137 2.06 5.48 12.11
C TYR A 137 1.52 4.07 11.97
N TYR A 138 0.54 3.72 12.80
CA TYR A 138 -0.18 2.46 12.70
C TYR A 138 -1.67 2.72 12.86
N ASN A 139 -2.47 2.20 11.96
CA ASN A 139 -3.92 2.15 12.10
C ASN A 139 -4.42 0.79 11.63
N SER A 140 -5.45 0.28 12.30
CA SER A 140 -6.09 -0.98 11.95
C SER A 140 -7.59 -0.86 12.04
N LYS A 141 -8.25 -1.48 11.06
CA LYS A 141 -9.70 -1.58 10.94
C LYS A 141 -10.09 -3.06 10.96
N ASN A 142 -11.40 -3.36 10.94
CA ASN A 142 -11.92 -4.72 10.83
C ASN A 142 -11.27 -5.71 11.81
N ARG A 143 -11.18 -5.31 13.09
CA ARG A 143 -10.58 -6.12 14.18
C ARG A 143 -9.11 -6.51 13.94
N GLY A 144 -8.40 -5.76 13.10
CA GLY A 144 -7.00 -6.00 12.75
C GLY A 144 -6.79 -6.86 11.50
N GLU A 145 -7.85 -7.18 10.78
CA GLU A 145 -7.79 -7.84 9.46
C GLU A 145 -7.28 -6.88 8.39
N ASP A 146 -7.59 -5.58 8.52
CA ASP A 146 -7.05 -4.53 7.67
C ASP A 146 -6.15 -3.60 8.48
N TYR A 147 -4.94 -3.33 8.01
CA TYR A 147 -4.05 -2.41 8.69
C TYR A 147 -3.07 -1.71 7.76
N PHE A 148 -2.62 -0.56 8.24
CA PHE A 148 -1.73 0.33 7.54
C PHE A 148 -0.62 0.81 8.46
N ILE A 149 0.61 0.73 7.95
CA ILE A 149 1.80 1.19 8.63
C ILE A 149 2.49 2.20 7.74
N CYS A 150 2.92 3.32 8.33
CA CYS A 150 3.89 4.22 7.71
C CYS A 150 5.15 4.21 8.56
N LEU A 151 6.31 4.15 7.92
CA LEU A 151 7.60 4.33 8.55
C LEU A 151 8.37 5.42 7.80
N TYR A 152 8.48 6.59 8.42
CA TYR A 152 9.28 7.69 7.91
C TYR A 152 10.72 7.56 8.37
N LYS A 153 11.63 7.31 7.42
CA LYS A 153 13.08 7.27 7.61
C LYS A 153 13.64 8.67 7.49
N VAL A 154 13.92 9.32 8.62
CA VAL A 154 14.31 10.74 8.65
C VAL A 154 15.59 11.00 7.86
N ASN A 155 16.57 10.11 7.95
CA ASN A 155 17.87 10.26 7.29
C ASN A 155 17.77 10.10 5.76
N GLU A 156 16.78 9.35 5.28
CA GLU A 156 16.56 9.08 3.87
C GLU A 156 15.52 10.03 3.25
N GLN A 157 14.74 10.74 4.08
CA GLN A 157 13.60 11.56 3.67
C GLN A 157 12.55 10.75 2.87
N VAL A 158 12.35 9.47 3.24
CA VAL A 158 11.36 8.59 2.61
C VAL A 158 10.37 8.04 3.62
N VAL A 159 9.11 7.86 3.18
CA VAL A 159 8.10 7.09 3.92
C VAL A 159 7.90 5.76 3.23
N TYR A 160 8.14 4.67 3.95
CA TYR A 160 7.68 3.35 3.54
C TYR A 160 6.26 3.13 4.06
N THR A 161 5.35 2.77 3.17
CA THR A 161 3.97 2.42 3.53
C THR A 161 3.74 0.94 3.31
N PHE A 162 3.08 0.31 4.27
CA PHE A 162 2.71 -1.10 4.25
C PHE A 162 1.21 -1.19 4.46
N GLU A 163 0.49 -1.65 3.44
CA GLU A 163 -0.97 -1.74 3.46
C GLU A 163 -1.38 -3.20 3.28
N TRP A 164 -2.22 -3.67 4.20
CA TRP A 164 -2.74 -5.02 4.25
C TRP A 164 -4.26 -4.98 4.33
N HIS A 165 -4.93 -5.73 3.46
CA HIS A 165 -6.37 -5.94 3.48
C HIS A 165 -6.69 -7.44 3.37
N GLN A 166 -7.63 -7.93 4.18
CA GLN A 166 -8.06 -9.34 4.22
C GLN A 166 -9.55 -9.53 4.55
#